data_AF-A0A1D7NLC4-F1
#
_entry.id   AF-A0A1D7NLC4-F1
#
_cell.length_a   1.000
_cell.length_b   1.000
_cell.length_c   1.000
_cell.angle_alpha   90.00
_cell.angle_beta   90.00
_cell.angle_gamma   90.00
#
_symmetry.space_group_name_H-M   'P 1'
#
loop_
_entity.id
_entity.type
_entity.pdbx_description
1 polymer ?
#
loop_
_entity_poly.entity_id
_entity_poly.type
_entity_poly.pdbx_seq_one_letter_code
_entity_poly.pdbx_strand_id
1 'polypeptide(L)'
;MQRAFADRNEQRAFSDKLETMLRRGEPDAALAQVRRALEPFAAAGSRLASLALTLDPGQVRLHGWDRLAGVSDFEGDITAIGIDFSWPGHFGHEPDANGHLDPVLETNYYEDMDIVHFSTASREQILAGYSGSYSEWQGGFTHIDNAIAVSGMGQLYGAIRLACIPGDSDDAAGDIYVLAACASAIILHLAVRDTIRTKGLPAPFAVLVGSNEDFPFFDAPVMSADEARPFVRQSQRPGGHPNQSADTGAGNGDTASSTRRAHRERPSIDDLLKEHPEFSDFARLAEQSLRDVRKPKDVLPALGNLAASALADYLRKRR
;
A
#
# COMPACT_ATOMS: atom_id res chain seq x y z
N MET A 1 -19.93 18.14 -21.17
CA MET A 1 -19.84 17.99 -19.70
C MET A 1 -18.75 18.92 -19.22
N GLN A 2 -18.97 19.71 -18.17
CA GLN A 2 -17.96 20.63 -17.64
C GLN A 2 -16.86 19.82 -16.93
N ARG A 3 -15.59 20.26 -17.02
CA ARG A 3 -14.46 19.66 -16.30
C ARG A 3 -14.41 20.09 -14.84
N ALA A 4 -13.79 19.28 -13.98
CA ALA A 4 -13.50 19.64 -12.59
C ALA A 4 -12.26 20.52 -12.49
N PHE A 5 -11.30 20.26 -13.37
CA PHE A 5 -9.98 20.88 -13.38
C PHE A 5 -9.75 21.58 -14.73
N ALA A 6 -8.99 22.67 -14.71
CA ALA A 6 -8.59 23.39 -15.91
C ALA A 6 -7.67 22.53 -16.79
N ASP A 7 -6.78 21.76 -16.16
CA ASP A 7 -5.83 20.86 -16.80
C ASP A 7 -5.38 19.71 -15.88
N ARG A 8 -4.56 18.82 -16.43
CA ARG A 8 -3.92 17.70 -15.73
C ARG A 8 -3.06 18.10 -14.53
N ASN A 9 -2.41 19.26 -14.55
CA ASN A 9 -1.56 19.68 -13.44
C ASN A 9 -2.42 20.04 -12.23
N GLU A 10 -3.55 20.71 -12.44
CA GLU A 10 -4.51 21.00 -11.38
C GLU A 10 -5.15 19.71 -10.84
N GLN A 11 -5.53 18.77 -11.72
CA GLN A 11 -6.02 17.45 -11.31
C GLN A 11 -5.00 16.72 -10.43
N ARG A 12 -3.72 16.67 -10.84
CA ARG A 12 -2.65 16.05 -10.05
C ARG A 12 -2.43 16.77 -8.72
N ALA A 13 -2.36 18.10 -8.72
CA ALA A 13 -2.19 18.89 -7.51
C ALA A 13 -3.34 18.65 -6.51
N PHE A 14 -4.56 18.44 -7.01
CA PHE A 14 -5.69 18.07 -6.18
C PHE A 14 -5.53 16.68 -5.56
N SER A 15 -5.13 15.67 -6.34
CA SER A 15 -4.83 14.33 -5.82
C SER A 15 -3.70 14.34 -4.78
N ASP A 16 -2.59 15.02 -5.05
CA ASP A 16 -1.46 15.18 -4.13
C ASP A 16 -1.89 15.85 -2.82
N LYS A 17 -2.80 16.83 -2.92
CA LYS A 17 -3.40 17.49 -1.74
C LYS A 17 -4.22 16.50 -0.92
N LEU A 18 -5.05 15.67 -1.55
CA LEU A 18 -5.85 14.66 -0.83
C LEU A 18 -4.94 13.64 -0.13
N GLU A 19 -3.91 13.15 -0.81
CA GLU A 19 -2.93 12.24 -0.21
C GLU A 19 -2.20 12.89 0.96
N THR A 20 -1.80 14.16 0.83
CA THR A 20 -1.18 14.94 1.92
C THR A 20 -2.11 15.04 3.14
N MET A 21 -3.42 15.21 2.92
CA MET A 21 -4.40 15.21 4.01
C MET A 21 -4.50 13.84 4.69
N LEU A 22 -4.48 12.73 3.92
CA LEU A 22 -4.42 11.37 4.48
C LEU A 22 -3.17 11.17 5.34
N ARG A 23 -2.00 11.56 4.82
CA ARG A 23 -0.72 11.50 5.51
C ARG A 23 -0.76 12.22 6.87
N ARG A 24 -1.44 13.37 6.94
CA ARG A 24 -1.62 14.17 8.15
C ARG A 24 -2.72 13.67 9.12
N GLY A 25 -3.40 12.57 8.80
CA GLY A 25 -4.48 12.06 9.63
C GLY A 25 -5.79 12.84 9.49
N GLU A 26 -6.03 13.46 8.34
CA GLU A 26 -7.24 14.24 8.02
C GLU A 26 -8.17 13.55 6.98
N PRO A 27 -8.44 12.24 7.06
CA PRO A 27 -9.16 11.53 6.00
C PRO A 27 -10.63 11.96 5.85
N ASP A 28 -11.31 12.37 6.93
CA ASP A 28 -12.69 12.85 6.84
C ASP A 28 -12.76 14.18 6.04
N ALA A 29 -11.79 15.07 6.25
CA ALA A 29 -11.69 16.32 5.50
C ALA A 29 -11.34 16.07 4.04
N ALA A 30 -10.45 15.10 3.77
CA ALA A 30 -10.12 14.68 2.40
C ALA A 30 -11.37 14.14 1.68
N LEU A 31 -12.16 13.29 2.36
CA LEU A 31 -13.40 12.74 1.80
C LEU A 31 -14.42 13.84 1.51
N ALA A 32 -14.60 14.79 2.43
CA ALA A 32 -15.49 15.92 2.22
C ALA A 32 -15.07 16.77 1.01
N GLN A 33 -13.76 16.95 0.81
CA GLN A 33 -13.24 17.73 -0.31
C GLN A 33 -13.44 17.03 -1.66
N VAL A 34 -13.11 15.73 -1.76
CA VAL A 34 -13.30 14.97 -3.00
C VAL A 34 -14.78 14.85 -3.37
N ARG A 35 -15.66 14.67 -2.37
CA ARG A 35 -17.11 14.63 -2.58
C ARG A 35 -17.66 15.94 -3.11
N ARG A 36 -17.24 17.06 -2.56
CA ARG A 36 -17.65 18.38 -3.07
C ARG A 36 -17.27 18.57 -4.55
N ALA A 37 -16.10 18.08 -4.95
CA ALA A 37 -15.69 18.12 -6.36
C ALA A 37 -16.53 17.19 -7.26
N LEU A 38 -17.12 16.12 -6.71
CA LEU A 38 -17.98 15.17 -7.42
C LEU A 38 -19.44 15.63 -7.55
N GLU A 39 -19.93 16.52 -6.68
CA GLU A 39 -21.33 16.98 -6.64
C GLU A 39 -21.89 17.42 -8.00
N PRO A 40 -21.20 18.27 -8.80
CA PRO A 40 -21.75 18.73 -10.09
C PRO A 40 -21.97 17.58 -11.08
N PHE A 41 -21.12 16.56 -11.04
CA PHE A 41 -21.18 15.41 -11.94
C PHE A 41 -22.30 14.45 -11.58
N ALA A 42 -22.51 14.22 -10.29
CA ALA A 42 -23.65 13.42 -9.83
C ALA A 42 -24.98 14.12 -10.12
N ALA A 43 -25.06 15.44 -9.92
CA ALA A 43 -26.22 16.24 -10.30
C ALA A 43 -26.49 16.18 -11.83
N ALA A 44 -25.45 16.04 -12.64
CA ALA A 44 -25.54 15.82 -14.09
C ALA A 44 -25.82 14.35 -14.49
N GLY A 45 -26.05 13.44 -13.53
CA GLY A 45 -26.43 12.05 -13.79
C GLY A 45 -25.26 11.06 -13.93
N SER A 46 -24.03 11.45 -13.58
CA SER A 46 -22.91 10.50 -13.57
C SER A 46 -23.10 9.43 -12.50
N ARG A 47 -23.22 8.16 -12.94
CA ARG A 47 -23.31 7.00 -12.04
C ARG A 47 -22.06 6.88 -11.17
N LEU A 48 -20.87 7.02 -11.76
CA LEU A 48 -19.61 6.87 -11.04
C LEU A 48 -19.48 7.93 -9.93
N ALA A 49 -19.80 9.19 -10.25
CA ALA A 49 -19.80 10.26 -9.24
C ALA A 49 -20.85 10.01 -8.15
N SER A 50 -22.04 9.54 -8.52
CA SER A 50 -23.11 9.23 -7.56
C SER A 50 -22.67 8.13 -6.59
N LEU A 51 -22.07 7.03 -7.08
CA LEU A 51 -21.57 5.95 -6.23
C LEU A 51 -20.51 6.44 -5.22
N ALA A 52 -19.55 7.25 -5.67
CA ALA A 52 -18.50 7.81 -4.82
C ALA A 52 -19.05 8.80 -3.77
N LEU A 53 -20.08 9.56 -4.12
CA LEU A 53 -20.78 10.46 -3.19
C LEU A 53 -21.57 9.70 -2.12
N THR A 54 -22.29 8.64 -2.52
CA THR A 54 -23.27 7.99 -1.64
C THR A 54 -22.71 6.85 -0.80
N LEU A 55 -21.57 6.26 -1.17
CA LEU A 55 -20.98 5.16 -0.41
C LEU A 55 -20.59 5.62 1.00
N ASP A 56 -21.32 5.21 2.02
CA ASP A 56 -20.98 5.52 3.40
C ASP A 56 -19.74 4.71 3.84
N PRO A 57 -18.65 5.35 4.32
CA PRO A 57 -17.53 4.62 4.92
C PRO A 57 -17.97 3.64 6.02
N GLY A 58 -19.04 3.98 6.75
CA GLY A 58 -19.65 3.14 7.78
C GLY A 58 -20.30 1.86 7.25
N GLN A 59 -20.38 1.63 5.93
CA GLN A 59 -20.83 0.39 5.31
C GLN A 59 -19.69 -0.51 4.83
N VAL A 60 -18.45 0.00 4.80
CA VAL A 60 -17.27 -0.77 4.40
C VAL A 60 -16.82 -1.65 5.56
N ARG A 61 -16.52 -2.92 5.26
CA ARG A 61 -16.14 -3.92 6.28
C ARG A 61 -14.85 -4.59 5.89
N LEU A 62 -13.90 -4.58 6.82
CA LEU A 62 -12.69 -5.39 6.75
C LEU A 62 -12.92 -6.76 7.40
N HIS A 63 -12.55 -7.79 6.65
CA HIS A 63 -12.59 -9.19 7.03
C HIS A 63 -11.17 -9.71 7.25
N GLY A 64 -11.05 -10.84 7.94
CA GLY A 64 -9.75 -11.45 8.21
C GLY A 64 -8.89 -10.73 9.25
N TRP A 65 -9.40 -9.64 9.85
CA TRP A 65 -8.67 -8.82 10.84
C TRP A 65 -8.08 -9.62 12.01
N ASP A 66 -8.76 -10.67 12.47
CA ASP A 66 -8.26 -11.51 13.57
C ASP A 66 -7.05 -12.36 13.19
N ARG A 67 -6.80 -12.57 11.89
CA ARG A 67 -5.61 -13.28 11.39
C ARG A 67 -4.32 -12.52 11.65
N LEU A 68 -4.39 -11.20 11.87
CA LEU A 68 -3.24 -10.39 12.26
C LEU A 68 -2.64 -10.84 13.61
N ALA A 69 -3.34 -11.63 14.42
CA ALA A 69 -2.77 -12.21 15.64
C ALA A 69 -1.69 -13.27 15.36
N GLY A 70 -1.69 -13.87 14.16
CA GLY A 70 -0.71 -14.88 13.73
C GLY A 70 0.61 -14.31 13.23
N VAL A 71 0.79 -12.98 13.19
CA VAL A 71 2.05 -12.38 12.71
C VAL A 71 3.26 -12.71 13.59
N SER A 72 3.05 -13.16 14.82
CA SER A 72 4.11 -13.70 15.68
C SER A 72 4.71 -15.01 15.17
N ASP A 73 4.04 -15.67 14.22
CA ASP A 73 4.52 -16.91 13.62
C ASP A 73 5.49 -16.65 12.46
N PHE A 74 5.64 -15.38 12.04
CA PHE A 74 6.64 -14.98 11.05
C PHE A 74 8.04 -14.94 11.65
N GLU A 75 9.06 -15.13 10.80
CA GLU A 75 10.44 -14.89 11.20
C GLU A 75 10.67 -13.37 11.24
N GLY A 76 11.10 -12.85 12.38
CA GLY A 76 11.35 -11.41 12.57
C GLY A 76 10.29 -10.70 13.40
N ASP A 77 10.63 -9.48 13.83
CA ASP A 77 9.73 -8.65 14.63
C ASP A 77 8.95 -7.72 13.71
N ILE A 78 7.72 -8.11 13.35
CA ILE A 78 6.84 -7.25 12.54
C ILE A 78 6.46 -6.01 13.33
N THR A 79 6.79 -4.84 12.79
CA THR A 79 6.58 -3.52 13.41
C THR A 79 5.64 -2.63 12.60
N ALA A 80 5.36 -2.97 11.34
CA ALA A 80 4.29 -2.36 10.57
C ALA A 80 3.52 -3.34 9.68
N ILE A 81 2.29 -2.97 9.35
CA ILE A 81 1.48 -3.61 8.33
C ILE A 81 1.03 -2.59 7.28
N GLY A 82 1.10 -2.97 6.02
CA GLY A 82 0.51 -2.26 4.88
C GLY A 82 -0.76 -2.98 4.43
N ILE A 83 -1.78 -2.22 4.07
CA ILE A 83 -3.03 -2.72 3.48
C ILE A 83 -3.24 -1.96 2.18
N ASP A 84 -2.91 -2.63 1.07
CA ASP A 84 -2.82 -1.96 -0.22
C ASP A 84 -3.91 -2.47 -1.15
N PHE A 85 -4.50 -1.59 -1.94
CA PHE A 85 -5.20 -2.08 -3.14
C PHE A 85 -4.19 -2.81 -4.01
N SER A 86 -4.58 -4.00 -4.50
CA SER A 86 -3.81 -4.75 -5.47
C SER A 86 -4.59 -4.80 -6.78
N TRP A 87 -3.86 -4.89 -7.90
CA TRP A 87 -4.51 -5.00 -9.20
C TRP A 87 -5.30 -6.33 -9.32
N PRO A 88 -6.64 -6.30 -9.47
CA PRO A 88 -7.47 -7.51 -9.53
C PRO A 88 -7.11 -8.46 -10.68
N GLY A 89 -6.43 -7.95 -11.72
CA GLY A 89 -5.95 -8.75 -12.84
C GLY A 89 -4.95 -9.85 -12.44
N HIS A 90 -4.19 -9.66 -11.36
CA HIS A 90 -3.30 -10.69 -10.81
C HIS A 90 -4.04 -11.93 -10.33
N PHE A 91 -5.32 -11.78 -10.00
CA PHE A 91 -6.17 -12.84 -9.47
C PHE A 91 -7.21 -13.30 -10.50
N GLY A 92 -7.17 -12.75 -11.72
CA GLY A 92 -8.19 -12.99 -12.75
C GLY A 92 -9.58 -12.52 -12.33
N HIS A 93 -9.65 -11.52 -11.44
CA HIS A 93 -10.92 -10.97 -10.97
C HIS A 93 -11.38 -9.86 -11.91
N GLU A 94 -12.65 -9.93 -12.31
CA GLU A 94 -13.30 -8.96 -13.18
C GLU A 94 -14.66 -8.57 -12.57
N PRO A 95 -15.18 -7.36 -12.88
CA PRO A 95 -16.53 -6.99 -12.48
C PRO A 95 -17.57 -7.99 -12.98
N ASP A 96 -18.53 -8.32 -12.11
CA ASP A 96 -19.63 -9.23 -12.45
C ASP A 96 -20.62 -8.59 -13.44
N ALA A 97 -21.68 -9.33 -13.79
CA ALA A 97 -22.72 -8.84 -14.71
C ALA A 97 -23.45 -7.58 -14.23
N ASN A 98 -23.41 -7.26 -12.93
CA ASN A 98 -23.97 -6.05 -12.34
C ASN A 98 -22.92 -4.93 -12.19
N GLY A 99 -21.69 -5.18 -12.63
CA GLY A 99 -20.54 -4.29 -12.46
C GLY A 99 -20.08 -4.19 -11.01
N HIS A 100 -20.33 -5.21 -10.19
CA HIS A 100 -19.79 -5.35 -8.84
C HIS A 100 -18.42 -6.02 -8.93
N LEU A 101 -17.42 -5.43 -8.28
CA LEU A 101 -16.13 -6.06 -8.01
C LEU A 101 -15.65 -5.62 -6.64
N ASP A 102 -15.56 -6.51 -5.66
CA ASP A 102 -14.91 -6.16 -4.40
C ASP A 102 -13.40 -5.97 -4.63
N PRO A 103 -12.78 -4.92 -4.06
CA PRO A 103 -11.35 -4.71 -4.20
C PRO A 103 -10.54 -5.90 -3.67
N VAL A 104 -9.45 -6.21 -4.37
CA VAL A 104 -8.43 -7.12 -3.86
C VAL A 104 -7.45 -6.32 -3.03
N LEU A 105 -7.12 -6.83 -1.83
CA LEU A 105 -6.15 -6.21 -0.95
C LEU A 105 -4.94 -7.12 -0.75
N GLU A 106 -3.77 -6.52 -0.74
CA GLU A 106 -2.53 -7.13 -0.26
C GLU A 106 -2.27 -6.66 1.17
N THR A 107 -1.82 -7.59 2.01
CA THR A 107 -1.36 -7.29 3.37
C THR A 107 0.15 -7.47 3.40
N ASN A 108 0.86 -6.37 3.55
CA ASN A 108 2.31 -6.29 3.57
C ASN A 108 2.78 -6.25 5.03
N TYR A 109 3.82 -7.00 5.40
CA TYR A 109 4.36 -7.02 6.75
C TYR A 109 5.80 -6.52 6.73
N TYR A 110 6.09 -5.53 7.58
CA TYR A 110 7.39 -4.87 7.64
C TYR A 110 8.00 -5.03 9.02
N GLU A 111 9.31 -5.21 9.02
CA GLU A 111 10.16 -5.03 10.19
C GLU A 111 10.70 -3.59 10.23
N ASP A 112 11.45 -3.25 11.28
CA ASP A 112 12.19 -1.99 11.30
C ASP A 112 13.26 -2.00 10.20
N MET A 113 13.32 -0.89 9.46
CA MET A 113 14.24 -0.70 8.34
C MET A 113 15.23 0.42 8.67
N ASP A 114 16.39 0.41 8.01
CA ASP A 114 17.41 1.48 8.16
C ASP A 114 16.85 2.89 7.87
N ILE A 115 15.87 2.98 6.97
CA ILE A 115 15.21 4.22 6.57
C ILE A 115 14.07 4.65 7.51
N VAL A 116 13.40 3.69 8.15
CA VAL A 116 12.26 3.93 9.04
C VAL A 116 12.13 2.80 10.06
N HIS A 117 12.22 3.18 11.33
CA HIS A 117 12.04 2.25 12.45
C HIS A 117 10.58 2.31 12.93
N PHE A 118 9.67 1.62 12.23
CA PHE A 118 8.23 1.69 12.48
C PHE A 118 7.83 1.40 13.94
N SER A 119 8.59 0.59 14.66
CA SER A 119 8.35 0.26 16.08
C SER A 119 8.34 1.48 17.01
N THR A 120 9.05 2.54 16.62
CA THR A 120 9.30 3.74 17.43
C THR A 120 9.06 5.04 16.66
N ALA A 121 8.87 4.97 15.34
CA ALA A 121 8.65 6.14 14.51
C ALA A 121 7.29 6.79 14.81
N SER A 122 7.31 8.09 15.09
CA SER A 122 6.11 8.92 15.05
C SER A 122 5.56 9.00 13.63
N ARG A 123 4.31 9.45 13.48
CA ARG A 123 3.74 9.75 12.17
C ARG A 123 4.66 10.67 11.36
N GLU A 124 5.16 11.74 11.97
CA GLU A 124 6.06 12.69 11.31
C GLU A 124 7.35 12.03 10.81
N GLN A 125 7.91 11.08 11.58
CA GLN A 125 9.09 10.31 11.18
C GLN A 125 8.78 9.32 10.05
N ILE A 126 7.62 8.64 10.07
CA ILE A 126 7.16 7.81 8.94
C ILE A 126 7.00 8.67 7.69
N LEU A 127 6.44 9.88 7.83
CA LEU A 127 6.27 10.82 6.73
C LEU A 127 7.60 11.38 6.19
N ALA A 128 8.62 11.50 7.03
CA ALA A 128 9.96 11.90 6.58
C ALA A 128 10.59 10.87 5.63
N GLY A 129 10.15 9.60 5.69
CA GLY A 129 10.52 8.54 4.75
C GLY A 129 9.83 8.62 3.38
N TYR A 130 9.07 9.67 3.09
CA TYR A 130 8.49 9.90 1.75
C TYR A 130 9.36 10.85 0.93
N SER A 131 9.81 10.39 -0.24
CA SER A 131 10.55 11.19 -1.21
C SER A 131 9.63 11.65 -2.36
N GLY A 132 8.88 12.73 -2.11
CA GLY A 132 7.91 13.25 -3.06
C GLY A 132 6.62 12.43 -3.10
N SER A 133 6.40 11.71 -4.20
CA SER A 133 5.18 10.92 -4.44
C SER A 133 5.32 9.43 -4.11
N TYR A 134 6.45 9.01 -3.55
CA TYR A 134 6.69 7.60 -3.18
C TYR A 134 7.22 7.52 -1.75
N SER A 135 6.93 6.42 -1.06
CA SER A 135 7.56 6.09 0.21
C SER A 135 8.82 5.24 -0.03
N GLU A 136 9.89 5.51 0.72
CA GLU A 136 11.14 4.77 0.60
C GLU A 136 11.03 3.33 1.14
N TRP A 137 10.01 3.06 1.95
CA TRP A 137 9.71 1.74 2.51
C TRP A 137 8.82 0.88 1.62
N GLN A 138 8.25 1.42 0.53
CA GLN A 138 7.42 0.64 -0.39
C GLN A 138 8.23 -0.49 -1.04
N GLY A 139 7.66 -1.69 -1.10
CA GLY A 139 8.36 -2.90 -1.56
C GLY A 139 9.41 -3.47 -0.59
N GLY A 140 9.61 -2.86 0.59
CA GLY A 140 10.56 -3.31 1.62
C GLY A 140 9.99 -4.31 2.64
N PHE A 141 8.84 -4.93 2.36
CA PHE A 141 8.20 -5.88 3.26
C PHE A 141 8.97 -7.21 3.34
N THR A 142 8.93 -7.89 4.48
CA THR A 142 9.50 -9.24 4.66
C THR A 142 8.50 -10.34 4.31
N HIS A 143 7.20 -10.06 4.47
CA HIS A 143 6.12 -10.97 4.08
C HIS A 143 4.98 -10.23 3.38
N ILE A 144 4.25 -10.94 2.52
CA ILE A 144 3.04 -10.47 1.85
C ILE A 144 2.03 -11.61 1.77
N ASP A 145 0.77 -11.31 2.06
CA ASP A 145 -0.36 -12.22 1.84
C ASP A 145 -1.64 -11.44 1.51
N ASN A 146 -2.79 -12.12 1.55
CA ASN A 146 -4.13 -11.52 1.42
C ASN A 146 -4.96 -11.78 2.68
N ALA A 147 -4.37 -11.59 3.87
CA ALA A 147 -5.03 -11.86 5.15
C ALA A 147 -6.27 -10.99 5.33
N ILE A 148 -6.19 -9.72 4.92
CA ILE A 148 -7.29 -8.75 4.98
C ILE A 148 -8.04 -8.73 3.66
N ALA A 149 -9.38 -8.78 3.75
CA ALA A 149 -10.28 -8.55 2.62
C ALA A 149 -11.25 -7.43 2.94
N VAL A 150 -11.83 -6.80 1.92
CA VAL A 150 -12.79 -5.71 2.06
C VAL A 150 -14.09 -6.02 1.33
N SER A 151 -15.20 -5.52 1.87
CA SER A 151 -16.52 -5.59 1.25
C SER A 151 -17.29 -4.28 1.45
N GLY A 152 -18.35 -4.10 0.68
CA GLY A 152 -19.19 -2.89 0.72
C GLY A 152 -18.71 -1.79 -0.23
N MET A 153 -17.57 -1.99 -0.90
CA MET A 153 -17.05 -1.08 -1.92
C MET A 153 -17.33 -1.55 -3.34
N GLY A 154 -17.89 -2.76 -3.50
CA GLY A 154 -17.88 -3.47 -4.77
C GLY A 154 -18.54 -2.76 -5.96
N GLN A 155 -19.62 -2.00 -5.71
CA GLN A 155 -20.26 -1.22 -6.78
C GLN A 155 -19.39 -0.03 -7.24
N LEU A 156 -18.77 0.69 -6.30
CA LEU A 156 -17.90 1.82 -6.64
C LEU A 156 -16.64 1.31 -7.33
N TYR A 157 -15.97 0.32 -6.73
CA TYR A 157 -14.72 -0.22 -7.25
C TYR A 157 -14.91 -0.88 -8.62
N GLY A 158 -15.96 -1.70 -8.77
CA GLY A 158 -16.33 -2.27 -10.09
C GLY A 158 -16.64 -1.19 -11.14
N ALA A 159 -17.32 -0.10 -10.77
CA ALA A 159 -17.57 1.01 -11.68
C ALA A 159 -16.27 1.75 -12.10
N ILE A 160 -15.30 1.91 -11.19
CA ILE A 160 -13.98 2.47 -11.51
C ILE A 160 -13.26 1.56 -12.50
N ARG A 161 -13.24 0.24 -12.26
CA ARG A 161 -12.59 -0.74 -13.15
C ARG A 161 -13.25 -0.80 -14.53
N LEU A 162 -14.58 -0.75 -14.61
CA LEU A 162 -15.31 -0.72 -15.88
C LEU A 162 -15.09 0.57 -16.67
N ALA A 163 -14.89 1.70 -15.99
CA ALA A 163 -14.58 2.95 -16.67
C ALA A 163 -13.24 2.83 -17.42
N CYS A 164 -12.25 2.15 -16.82
CA CYS A 164 -10.93 1.85 -17.41
C CYS A 164 -10.28 3.07 -18.09
N ILE A 165 -10.50 4.26 -17.53
CA ILE A 165 -10.00 5.51 -18.11
C ILE A 165 -8.55 5.69 -17.65
N PRO A 166 -7.60 5.98 -18.57
CA PRO A 166 -6.26 6.36 -18.16
C PRO A 166 -6.32 7.50 -17.15
N GLY A 167 -5.62 7.35 -16.02
CA GLY A 167 -5.61 8.35 -14.94
C GLY A 167 -5.00 9.70 -15.36
N ASP A 168 -4.53 9.83 -16.59
CA ASP A 168 -4.04 11.05 -17.21
C ASP A 168 -4.93 11.62 -18.33
N SER A 169 -6.16 11.12 -18.45
CA SER A 169 -7.15 11.70 -19.36
C SER A 169 -7.49 13.14 -18.95
N ASP A 170 -7.36 14.06 -19.91
CA ASP A 170 -7.52 15.50 -19.71
C ASP A 170 -8.94 15.96 -20.14
N ASP A 171 -9.96 15.24 -19.68
CA ASP A 171 -11.37 15.50 -19.99
C ASP A 171 -12.28 15.27 -18.76
N ALA A 172 -13.57 15.61 -18.90
CA ALA A 172 -14.51 15.50 -17.77
C ALA A 172 -14.69 14.05 -17.29
N ALA A 173 -14.56 13.07 -18.18
CA ALA A 173 -14.64 11.66 -17.81
C ALA A 173 -13.41 11.24 -16.98
N GLY A 174 -12.20 11.68 -17.39
CA GLY A 174 -10.97 11.55 -16.63
C GLY A 174 -11.06 12.17 -15.24
N ASP A 175 -11.59 13.40 -15.14
CA ASP A 175 -11.77 14.09 -13.87
C ASP A 175 -12.69 13.30 -12.92
N ILE A 176 -13.83 12.79 -13.41
CA ILE A 176 -14.75 11.96 -12.62
C ILE A 176 -14.07 10.66 -12.17
N TYR A 177 -13.32 10.01 -13.08
CA TYR A 177 -12.58 8.78 -12.77
C TYR A 177 -11.57 9.01 -11.66
N VAL A 178 -10.72 10.04 -11.78
CA VAL A 178 -9.69 10.36 -10.78
C VAL A 178 -10.33 10.68 -9.44
N LEU A 179 -11.36 11.53 -9.42
CA LEU A 179 -12.07 11.87 -8.19
C LEU A 179 -12.72 10.65 -7.52
N ALA A 180 -13.33 9.76 -8.29
CA ALA A 180 -13.95 8.55 -7.76
C ALA A 180 -12.92 7.56 -7.20
N ALA A 181 -11.78 7.40 -7.89
CA ALA A 181 -10.68 6.54 -7.44
C ALA A 181 -10.00 7.11 -6.17
N CYS A 182 -9.81 8.42 -6.09
CA CYS A 182 -9.38 9.08 -4.84
C CYS A 182 -10.38 8.86 -3.71
N ALA A 183 -11.69 8.95 -3.98
CA ALA A 183 -12.71 8.66 -2.98
C ALA A 183 -12.63 7.21 -2.47
N SER A 184 -12.41 6.21 -3.33
CA SER A 184 -12.25 4.82 -2.88
C SER A 184 -11.02 4.62 -1.99
N ALA A 185 -9.87 5.22 -2.32
CA ALA A 185 -8.68 5.18 -1.47
C ALA A 185 -8.91 5.80 -0.09
N ILE A 186 -9.55 6.97 -0.04
CA ILE A 186 -9.88 7.64 1.22
C ILE A 186 -10.87 6.80 2.05
N ILE A 187 -11.86 6.17 1.40
CA ILE A 187 -12.84 5.32 2.08
C ILE A 187 -12.19 4.06 2.67
N LEU A 188 -11.26 3.41 1.95
CA LEU A 188 -10.50 2.28 2.51
C LEU A 188 -9.68 2.72 3.73
N HIS A 189 -8.99 3.86 3.64
CA HIS A 189 -8.22 4.43 4.74
C HIS A 189 -9.09 4.67 5.99
N LEU A 190 -10.30 5.24 5.81
CA LEU A 190 -11.28 5.41 6.88
C LEU A 190 -11.73 4.06 7.46
N ALA A 191 -12.02 3.07 6.62
CA ALA A 191 -12.44 1.74 7.05
C ALA A 191 -11.36 1.03 7.89
N VAL A 192 -10.08 1.16 7.53
CA VAL A 192 -8.95 0.65 8.32
C VAL A 192 -8.86 1.36 9.66
N ARG A 193 -8.88 2.70 9.67
CA ARG A 193 -8.87 3.50 10.91
C ARG A 193 -9.98 3.09 11.86
N ASP A 194 -11.19 2.99 11.35
CA ASP A 194 -12.37 2.70 12.16
C ASP A 194 -12.37 1.24 12.61
N THR A 195 -11.82 0.33 11.81
CA THR A 195 -11.58 -1.06 12.23
C THR A 195 -10.57 -1.14 13.37
N ILE A 196 -9.46 -0.40 13.32
CA ILE A 196 -8.50 -0.32 14.44
C ILE A 196 -9.20 0.21 15.70
N ARG A 197 -9.97 1.29 15.58
CA ARG A 197 -10.66 1.91 16.73
C ARG A 197 -11.73 1.01 17.36
N THR A 198 -12.40 0.19 16.56
CA THR A 198 -13.52 -0.65 17.03
C THR A 198 -13.10 -2.06 17.43
N LYS A 199 -12.22 -2.69 16.65
CA LYS A 199 -11.76 -4.06 16.86
C LYS A 199 -10.42 -4.14 17.57
N GLY A 200 -9.64 -3.07 17.61
CA GLY A 200 -8.27 -3.07 18.15
C GLY A 200 -7.26 -3.83 17.28
N LEU A 201 -5.99 -3.74 17.66
CA LEU A 201 -4.87 -4.45 17.04
C LEU A 201 -4.31 -5.52 17.98
N PRO A 202 -3.71 -6.61 17.47
CA PRO A 202 -3.11 -7.64 18.32
C PRO A 202 -1.78 -7.21 18.95
N ALA A 203 -1.07 -6.25 18.34
CA ALA A 203 0.15 -5.63 18.86
C ALA A 203 0.26 -4.17 18.35
N PRO A 204 1.18 -3.34 18.89
CA PRO A 204 1.31 -1.94 18.51
C PRO A 204 2.08 -1.76 17.19
N PHE A 205 1.46 -2.13 16.06
CA PHE A 205 2.02 -1.91 14.73
C PHE A 205 1.78 -0.49 14.24
N ALA A 206 2.69 0.04 13.43
CA ALA A 206 2.30 1.07 12.48
C ALA A 206 1.38 0.44 11.41
N VAL A 207 0.31 1.13 11.03
CA VAL A 207 -0.64 0.66 10.01
C VAL A 207 -0.66 1.66 8.88
N LEU A 208 -0.39 1.17 7.67
CA LEU A 208 -0.29 1.93 6.44
C LEU A 208 -1.43 1.48 5.52
N VAL A 209 -1.97 2.41 4.74
CA VAL A 209 -2.87 2.09 3.64
C VAL A 209 -2.28 2.67 2.37
N GLY A 210 -2.13 1.80 1.39
CA GLY A 210 -1.43 2.10 0.16
C GLY A 210 -2.20 1.67 -1.07
N SER A 211 -1.49 1.69 -2.19
CA SER A 211 -1.90 1.00 -3.39
C SER A 211 -0.68 0.42 -4.09
N ASN A 212 -0.73 -0.87 -4.37
CA ASN A 212 0.23 -1.59 -5.17
C ASN A 212 -0.40 -1.88 -6.53
N GLU A 213 0.14 -1.24 -7.58
CA GLU A 213 -0.26 -1.47 -8.99
C GLU A 213 -1.73 -1.13 -9.33
N ASP A 214 -2.49 -0.55 -8.40
CA ASP A 214 -3.82 -0.01 -8.66
C ASP A 214 -3.87 1.51 -8.45
N PHE A 215 -4.76 2.19 -9.17
CA PHE A 215 -4.88 3.65 -9.09
C PHE A 215 -5.98 4.05 -8.09
N PRO A 216 -5.77 5.06 -7.22
CA PRO A 216 -4.61 5.96 -7.15
C PRO A 216 -3.48 5.39 -6.30
N PHE A 217 -2.24 5.75 -6.63
CA PHE A 217 -1.03 5.42 -5.87
C PHE A 217 -0.91 6.29 -4.60
N PHE A 218 -1.93 6.25 -3.75
CA PHE A 218 -1.92 6.92 -2.46
C PHE A 218 -1.27 6.00 -1.44
N ASP A 219 -0.28 6.52 -0.73
CA ASP A 219 0.36 5.83 0.38
C ASP A 219 0.33 6.75 1.60
N ALA A 220 -0.32 6.29 2.68
CA ALA A 220 -0.44 7.07 3.90
C ALA A 220 -0.49 6.21 5.18
N PRO A 221 0.18 6.63 6.27
CA PRO A 221 -0.03 6.02 7.57
C PRO A 221 -1.45 6.27 8.07
N VAL A 222 -2.17 5.20 8.40
CA VAL A 222 -3.42 5.27 9.16
C VAL A 222 -3.11 5.56 10.62
N MET A 223 -2.13 4.84 11.19
CA MET A 223 -1.62 5.07 12.54
C MET A 223 -0.12 4.73 12.62
N SER A 224 0.65 5.47 13.43
CA SER A 224 1.97 5.00 13.89
C SER A 224 1.83 3.95 14.99
N ALA A 225 2.92 3.24 15.33
CA ALA A 225 2.93 2.30 16.44
C ALA A 225 2.47 2.93 17.77
N ASP A 226 2.93 4.16 18.04
CA ASP A 226 2.54 4.92 19.23
C ASP A 226 1.07 5.35 19.22
N GLU A 227 0.55 5.79 18.07
CA GLU A 227 -0.88 6.10 17.91
C GLU A 227 -1.76 4.85 18.06
N ALA A 228 -1.24 3.67 17.70
CA ALA A 228 -1.93 2.40 17.78
C ALA A 228 -1.98 1.80 19.21
N ARG A 229 -1.04 2.16 20.10
CA ARG A 229 -0.95 1.58 21.47
C ARG A 229 -2.26 1.57 22.25
N PRO A 230 -3.09 2.64 22.27
CA PRO A 230 -4.35 2.64 23.00
C PRO A 230 -5.39 1.63 22.46
N PHE A 231 -5.20 1.16 21.23
CA PHE A 231 -6.09 0.21 20.55
C PHE A 231 -5.56 -1.22 20.58
N VAL A 232 -4.42 -1.49 21.22
CA VAL A 232 -3.92 -2.86 21.37
C VAL A 232 -4.87 -3.64 22.27
N ARG A 233 -5.34 -4.78 21.76
CA ARG A 233 -6.18 -5.71 22.52
C ARG A 233 -5.37 -6.18 23.72
N GLN A 234 -5.84 -5.86 24.92
CA GLN A 234 -5.34 -6.53 26.11
C GLN A 234 -5.64 -8.01 25.93
N SER A 235 -4.60 -8.85 25.91
CA SER A 235 -4.78 -10.29 25.87
C SER A 235 -5.65 -10.66 27.06
N GLN A 236 -6.92 -11.00 26.83
CA GLN A 236 -7.71 -11.65 27.86
C GLN A 236 -7.03 -13.00 28.08
N ARG A 237 -6.12 -13.07 29.06
CA ARG A 237 -5.68 -14.34 29.60
C ARG A 237 -6.94 -15.09 30.03
N PRO A 238 -7.22 -16.28 29.49
CA PRO A 238 -8.34 -17.08 29.96
C PRO A 238 -8.10 -17.39 31.44
N GLY A 239 -8.98 -16.90 32.32
CA GLY A 239 -9.16 -17.37 33.70
C GLY A 239 -7.89 -17.44 34.58
N GLY A 240 -7.47 -16.32 35.15
CA GLY A 240 -6.59 -16.34 36.32
C GLY A 240 -7.36 -16.82 37.56
N HIS A 241 -7.30 -18.12 37.87
CA HIS A 241 -7.59 -18.60 39.22
C HIS A 241 -6.49 -18.09 40.17
N PRO A 242 -6.84 -17.53 41.35
CA PRO A 242 -5.85 -17.19 42.36
C PRO A 242 -5.52 -18.44 43.16
N ASN A 243 -4.31 -18.98 43.04
CA ASN A 243 -3.72 -19.70 44.16
C ASN A 243 -2.18 -19.75 44.16
N GLN A 244 -1.63 -19.01 45.13
CA GLN A 244 -0.58 -19.39 46.09
C GLN A 244 0.61 -20.25 45.61
N SER A 245 1.76 -19.55 45.52
CA SER A 245 3.09 -19.90 46.04
C SER A 245 3.41 -21.32 46.54
N ALA A 246 4.43 -21.93 45.92
CA ALA A 246 5.61 -22.59 46.52
C ALA A 246 6.52 -23.02 45.35
N ASP A 247 7.61 -22.31 45.06
CA ASP A 247 8.99 -22.50 45.57
C ASP A 247 9.66 -23.85 45.27
N THR A 248 10.92 -23.72 44.81
CA THR A 248 12.04 -24.68 44.70
C THR A 248 12.26 -25.49 43.42
N GLY A 249 13.49 -25.38 42.89
CA GLY A 249 14.13 -26.40 42.06
C GLY A 249 15.07 -25.90 40.98
N ALA A 250 16.32 -25.56 41.37
CA ALA A 250 17.43 -25.29 40.47
C ALA A 250 17.82 -26.53 39.62
N GLY A 251 18.33 -26.30 38.41
CA GLY A 251 18.95 -27.32 37.57
C GLY A 251 19.66 -26.72 36.35
N ASN A 252 20.97 -26.53 36.47
CA ASN A 252 21.88 -26.17 35.38
C ASN A 252 21.88 -27.21 34.26
N GLY A 253 22.08 -26.75 33.03
CA GLY A 253 22.36 -27.60 31.87
C GLY A 253 22.75 -26.77 30.65
N ASP A 254 24.01 -26.31 30.62
CA ASP A 254 24.68 -25.83 29.40
C ASP A 254 24.55 -26.88 28.29
N THR A 255 24.20 -26.44 27.08
CA THR A 255 24.86 -26.89 25.85
C THR A 255 24.58 -25.90 24.73
N ALA A 256 25.64 -25.18 24.37
CA ALA A 256 25.71 -24.35 23.19
C ALA A 256 25.46 -25.17 21.92
N SER A 257 24.62 -24.66 21.03
CA SER A 257 24.71 -24.90 19.59
C SER A 257 24.47 -23.59 18.86
N SER A 258 25.53 -22.78 18.86
CA SER A 258 25.69 -21.65 17.96
C SER A 258 25.82 -22.19 16.53
N THR A 259 24.75 -22.08 15.75
CA THR A 259 24.87 -22.00 14.30
C THR A 259 24.59 -20.57 13.87
N ARG A 260 25.59 -19.70 14.09
CA ARG A 260 25.73 -18.44 13.35
C ARG A 260 25.79 -18.79 11.86
N ARG A 261 24.67 -18.63 11.15
CA ARG A 261 24.69 -18.63 9.70
C ARG A 261 25.30 -17.29 9.28
N ALA A 262 26.47 -17.36 8.66
CA ALA A 262 27.16 -16.20 8.13
C ALA A 262 26.19 -15.36 7.29
N HIS A 263 26.18 -14.04 7.50
CA HIS A 263 25.66 -13.07 6.55
C HIS A 263 26.19 -13.47 5.16
N ARG A 264 25.31 -13.97 4.28
CA ARG A 264 25.64 -14.04 2.86
C ARG A 264 25.69 -12.59 2.40
N GLU A 265 26.89 -12.05 2.23
CA GLU A 265 27.11 -10.83 1.47
C GLU A 265 26.32 -10.97 0.16
N ARG A 266 25.45 -10.00 -0.12
CA ARG A 266 24.78 -9.94 -1.42
C ARG A 266 25.90 -9.93 -2.48
N PRO A 267 25.87 -10.83 -3.48
CA PRO A 267 26.86 -10.82 -4.55
C PRO A 267 26.89 -9.43 -5.17
N SER A 268 28.09 -8.90 -5.39
CA SER A 268 28.21 -7.59 -6.02
C SER A 268 27.61 -7.65 -7.43
N ILE A 269 27.21 -6.50 -7.98
CA ILE A 269 26.76 -6.42 -9.38
C ILE A 269 27.82 -7.02 -10.31
N ASP A 270 29.10 -6.83 -10.01
CA ASP A 270 30.20 -7.40 -10.76
C ASP A 270 30.26 -8.94 -10.69
N ASP A 271 29.77 -9.54 -9.61
CA ASP A 271 29.70 -11.00 -9.48
C ASP A 271 28.50 -11.57 -10.24
N LEU A 272 27.34 -10.90 -10.18
CA LEU A 272 26.16 -11.25 -10.99
C LEU A 272 26.42 -11.15 -12.50
N LEU A 273 27.18 -10.13 -12.93
CA LEU A 273 27.53 -9.94 -14.35
C LEU A 273 28.60 -10.91 -14.85
N LYS A 274 29.44 -11.48 -13.97
CA LYS A 274 30.36 -12.58 -14.33
C LYS A 274 29.62 -13.91 -14.51
N GLU A 275 28.59 -14.16 -13.69
CA GLU A 275 27.77 -15.36 -13.78
C GLU A 275 26.83 -15.35 -14.99
N HIS A 276 26.42 -14.16 -15.44
CA HIS A 276 25.52 -13.97 -16.58
C HIS A 276 26.07 -12.93 -17.58
N PRO A 277 27.09 -13.29 -18.38
CA PRO A 277 27.73 -12.38 -19.31
C PRO A 277 26.77 -11.85 -20.40
N GLU A 278 25.66 -12.53 -20.66
CA GLU A 278 24.59 -12.08 -21.55
C GLU A 278 23.88 -10.79 -21.08
N PHE A 279 23.93 -10.48 -19.77
CA PHE A 279 23.37 -9.26 -19.20
C PHE A 279 24.39 -8.12 -19.10
N SER A 280 25.67 -8.36 -19.42
CA SER A 280 26.70 -7.31 -19.40
C SER A 280 26.39 -6.16 -20.37
N ASP A 281 25.84 -6.49 -21.54
CA ASP A 281 25.39 -5.50 -22.51
C ASP A 281 24.19 -4.70 -22.01
N PHE A 282 23.26 -5.36 -21.31
CA PHE A 282 22.07 -4.72 -20.74
C PHE A 282 22.44 -3.79 -19.57
N ALA A 283 23.32 -4.24 -18.67
CA ALA A 283 23.79 -3.44 -17.55
C ALA A 283 24.55 -2.18 -18.02
N ARG A 284 25.39 -2.30 -19.04
CA ARG A 284 26.08 -1.17 -19.67
C ARG A 284 25.11 -0.19 -20.34
N LEU A 285 24.06 -0.71 -20.98
CA LEU A 285 23.00 0.12 -21.59
C LEU A 285 22.18 0.86 -20.53
N ALA A 286 21.86 0.19 -19.41
CA ALA A 286 21.17 0.77 -18.27
C ALA A 286 21.98 1.89 -17.64
N GLU A 287 23.28 1.64 -17.38
CA GLU A 287 24.19 2.62 -16.82
C GLU A 287 24.35 3.85 -17.72
N GLN A 288 24.44 3.66 -19.05
CA GLN A 288 24.46 4.76 -20.02
C GLN A 288 23.16 5.57 -20.03
N SER A 289 22.01 4.89 -19.95
CA SER A 289 20.69 5.55 -19.98
C SER A 289 20.37 6.29 -18.68
N LEU A 290 20.97 5.88 -17.57
CA LEU A 290 20.84 6.53 -16.27
C LEU A 290 21.87 7.65 -16.04
N ARG A 291 22.90 7.75 -16.88
CA ARG A 291 24.03 8.68 -16.71
C ARG A 291 23.62 10.16 -16.62
N ASP A 292 22.57 10.53 -17.35
CA ASP A 292 22.06 11.90 -17.42
C ASP A 292 20.75 12.09 -16.60
N VAL A 293 20.28 11.06 -15.93
CA VAL A 293 19.06 11.08 -15.11
C VAL A 293 19.37 11.71 -13.75
N ARG A 294 19.00 12.98 -13.60
CA ARG A 294 19.30 13.77 -12.37
C ARG A 294 18.25 13.67 -11.27
N LYS A 295 17.07 13.11 -11.56
CA LYS A 295 15.96 13.04 -10.62
C LYS A 295 15.50 11.59 -10.45
N PRO A 296 15.29 11.09 -9.22
CA PRO A 296 14.90 9.71 -8.97
C PRO A 296 13.64 9.26 -9.72
N LYS A 297 12.65 10.15 -9.87
CA LYS A 297 11.40 9.85 -10.59
C LYS A 297 11.55 9.59 -12.10
N ASP A 298 12.68 9.98 -12.69
CA ASP A 298 12.96 9.83 -14.11
C ASP A 298 13.74 8.52 -14.40
N VAL A 299 14.11 7.76 -13.36
CA VAL A 299 14.83 6.48 -13.43
C VAL A 299 13.97 5.38 -14.04
N LEU A 300 12.74 5.19 -13.55
CA LEU A 300 11.83 4.16 -14.07
C LEU A 300 11.43 4.40 -15.54
N PRO A 301 11.10 5.63 -15.98
CA PRO A 301 10.90 5.92 -17.40
C PRO A 301 12.15 5.65 -18.27
N ALA A 302 13.34 5.99 -17.78
CA ALA A 302 14.59 5.73 -18.51
C ALA A 302 14.86 4.22 -18.66
N LEU A 303 14.60 3.43 -17.60
CA LEU A 303 14.71 1.97 -17.63
C LEU A 303 13.61 1.30 -18.45
N GLY A 304 12.39 1.84 -18.48
CA GLY A 304 11.29 1.33 -19.30
C GLY A 304 11.59 1.39 -20.80
N ASN A 305 12.18 2.49 -21.27
CA ASN A 305 12.64 2.63 -22.66
C ASN A 305 13.79 1.66 -22.99
N LEU A 306 14.61 1.34 -21.99
CA LEU A 306 15.69 0.36 -22.09
C LEU A 306 15.16 -1.07 -22.25
N ALA A 307 14.20 -1.45 -21.41
CA ALA A 307 13.57 -2.77 -21.45
C ALA A 307 12.88 -3.03 -22.80
N ALA A 308 12.19 -2.03 -23.35
CA ALA A 308 11.58 -2.10 -24.68
C ALA A 308 12.63 -2.27 -25.79
N SER A 309 13.76 -1.54 -25.70
CA SER A 309 14.85 -1.63 -26.69
C SER A 309 15.58 -2.98 -26.63
N ALA A 310 15.85 -3.48 -25.42
CA ALA A 310 16.49 -4.78 -25.21
C ALA A 310 15.60 -5.94 -25.68
N LEU A 311 14.29 -5.87 -25.43
CA LEU A 311 13.33 -6.85 -25.94
C LEU A 311 13.26 -6.84 -27.46
N ALA A 312 13.25 -5.64 -28.08
CA ALA A 312 13.24 -5.51 -29.54
C ALA A 312 14.51 -6.11 -30.19
N ASP A 313 15.68 -5.88 -29.60
CA ASP A 313 16.95 -6.44 -30.08
C ASP A 313 17.05 -7.96 -29.87
N TYR A 314 16.56 -8.47 -28.73
CA TYR A 314 16.46 -9.91 -28.48
C TYR A 314 15.58 -10.61 -29.52
N LEU A 315 14.40 -10.03 -29.80
CA LEU A 315 13.47 -10.55 -30.82
C LEU A 315 14.07 -10.47 -32.23
N ARG A 316 14.93 -9.48 -32.50
CA ARG A 316 15.61 -9.33 -33.80
C ARG A 316 16.72 -10.38 -34.00
N LYS A 317 17.45 -10.75 -32.94
CA LYS A 317 18.50 -11.79 -32.98
C LYS A 317 17.95 -13.22 -33.07
N ARG A 318 16.65 -13.42 -32.84
CA ARG A 318 15.95 -14.72 -32.94
C ARG A 318 15.22 -14.95 -34.28
N ARG A 319 15.33 -14.03 -35.23
CA ARG A 319 14.91 -14.22 -36.64
C ARG A 319 16.13 -14.53 -37.50
#